data_AF-A0A950RW25-F1
#
_entry.id   AF-A0A950RW25-F1
#
_cell.length_a   1.000
_cell.length_b   1.000
_cell.length_c   1.000
_cell.angle_alpha   90.00
_cell.angle_beta   90.00
_cell.angle_gamma   90.00
#
_symmetry.space_group_name_H-M   'P 1'
#
loop_
_entity.id
_entity.type
_entity.pdbx_description
1 polymer ?
#
loop_
_entity_poly.entity_id
_entity_poly.type
_entity_poly.pdbx_seq_one_letter_code
_entity_poly.pdbx_strand_id
1 'polypeptide(L)'
;MRIERKAVAVAVALVAGAVVYLVARLGLFRGLATSAPLAFGLAGVYGMSFGLLITMTPNPVHTQEWVKQVAVWLGIVALLPLAVWYGTSVYRPPPEWKKYSQSESRLEEQIQETQDKAEKDKLRSERDRVRDKREEAERVFYHAMFWVAYPVGLLGVVVGTFFPVQAVGSGLMFGGLICLATGCYAYWDRMDSWLRFGSLVVALVVLLALGTWRFRPMPLHARTLVE
;
A
#
# COMPACT_ATOMS: atom_id res chain seq x y z
N MET A 1 -36.10 6.61 -11.80
CA MET A 1 -34.69 6.97 -12.13
C MET A 1 -33.91 7.69 -11.02
N ARG A 2 -34.51 8.50 -10.13
CA ARG A 2 -33.77 9.16 -9.03
C ARG A 2 -33.27 8.18 -7.94
N ILE A 3 -33.91 7.00 -7.82
CA ILE A 3 -33.56 5.96 -6.85
C ILE A 3 -32.26 5.24 -7.24
N GLU A 4 -32.03 4.97 -8.53
CA GLU A 4 -30.83 4.24 -8.98
C GLU A 4 -29.53 5.03 -8.82
N ARG A 5 -29.55 6.36 -9.01
CA ARG A 5 -28.37 7.21 -8.79
C ARG A 5 -27.90 7.19 -7.33
N LYS A 6 -28.86 7.17 -6.38
CA LYS A 6 -28.54 7.07 -4.95
C LYS A 6 -27.94 5.71 -4.63
N ALA A 7 -28.45 4.63 -5.22
CA ALA A 7 -27.92 3.29 -5.02
C ALA A 7 -26.46 3.15 -5.51
N VAL A 8 -26.12 3.70 -6.68
CA VAL A 8 -24.75 3.66 -7.22
C VAL A 8 -23.78 4.48 -6.36
N ALA A 9 -24.17 5.68 -5.93
CA ALA A 9 -23.32 6.51 -5.07
C ALA A 9 -23.06 5.83 -3.72
N VAL A 10 -24.07 5.20 -3.12
CA VAL A 10 -23.94 4.42 -1.88
C VAL A 10 -23.04 3.21 -2.11
N ALA A 11 -23.18 2.49 -3.23
CA ALA A 11 -22.33 1.35 -3.54
C ALA A 11 -20.86 1.75 -3.69
N VAL A 12 -20.54 2.85 -4.39
CA VAL A 12 -19.17 3.33 -4.55
C VAL A 12 -18.58 3.79 -3.21
N ALA A 13 -19.35 4.50 -2.38
CA ALA A 13 -18.92 4.89 -1.05
C ALA A 13 -18.67 3.69 -0.13
N LEU A 14 -19.52 2.66 -0.20
CA LEU A 14 -19.35 1.41 0.54
C LEU A 14 -18.11 0.64 0.07
N VAL A 15 -17.86 0.56 -1.24
CA VAL A 15 -16.67 -0.11 -1.77
C VAL A 15 -15.40 0.64 -1.40
N ALA A 16 -15.38 1.98 -1.54
CA ALA A 16 -14.24 2.79 -1.12
C ALA A 16 -13.98 2.66 0.39
N GLY A 17 -15.03 2.72 1.21
CA GLY A 17 -14.94 2.50 2.66
C GLY A 17 -14.46 1.10 3.02
N ALA A 18 -14.95 0.07 2.32
CA ALA A 18 -14.52 -1.32 2.51
C ALA A 18 -13.06 -1.53 2.12
N VAL A 19 -12.57 -0.91 1.04
CA VAL A 19 -11.16 -0.96 0.64
C VAL A 19 -10.27 -0.27 1.68
N VAL A 20 -10.65 0.94 2.13
CA VAL A 20 -9.91 1.66 3.18
C VAL A 20 -9.88 0.83 4.47
N TYR A 21 -11.01 0.23 4.85
CA TYR A 21 -11.10 -0.66 6.00
C TYR A 21 -10.25 -1.92 5.84
N LEU A 22 -10.24 -2.53 4.66
CA LEU A 22 -9.45 -3.73 4.37
C LEU A 22 -7.95 -3.40 4.42
N VAL A 23 -7.53 -2.27 3.85
CA VAL A 23 -6.15 -1.77 3.89
C VAL A 23 -5.72 -1.46 5.33
N ALA A 24 -6.58 -0.84 6.13
CA ALA A 24 -6.33 -0.61 7.55
C ALA A 24 -6.23 -1.93 8.34
N ARG A 25 -7.13 -2.89 8.06
CA ARG A 25 -7.21 -4.18 8.75
C ARG A 25 -6.09 -5.16 8.36
N LEU A 26 -5.59 -5.08 7.13
CA LEU A 26 -4.43 -5.85 6.66
C LEU A 26 -3.11 -5.40 7.31
N GLY A 27 -3.15 -4.40 8.21
CA GLY A 27 -1.99 -4.00 9.02
C GLY A 27 -0.94 -3.21 8.24
N LEU A 28 -1.21 -2.87 6.99
CA LEU A 28 -0.43 -1.98 6.14
C LEU A 28 -0.18 -0.60 6.78
N PHE A 29 -1.07 -0.20 7.70
CA PHE A 29 -0.97 1.01 8.50
C PHE A 29 -1.06 0.71 10.02
N ARG A 30 -0.33 -0.30 10.50
CA ARG A 30 -0.29 -0.61 11.94
C ARG A 30 0.17 0.58 12.81
N GLY A 31 0.97 1.51 12.26
CA GLY A 31 1.36 2.75 12.93
C GLY A 31 0.32 3.88 12.90
N LEU A 32 -0.67 3.84 11.99
CA LEU A 32 -1.74 4.86 11.92
C LEU A 32 -2.97 4.47 12.77
N ALA A 33 -3.11 3.18 13.08
CA ALA A 33 -4.25 2.62 13.82
C ALA A 33 -4.40 3.13 15.26
N THR A 34 -3.35 3.72 15.86
CA THR A 34 -3.44 4.37 17.18
C THR A 34 -4.18 5.71 17.15
N SER A 35 -4.48 6.27 15.97
CA SER A 35 -5.34 7.45 15.79
C SER A 35 -6.59 7.13 14.96
N ALA A 36 -7.30 6.07 15.35
CA ALA A 36 -8.60 5.69 14.79
C ALA A 36 -9.57 6.86 14.50
N PRO A 37 -9.72 7.92 15.34
CA PRO A 37 -10.66 9.00 15.02
C PRO A 37 -10.25 9.88 13.83
N LEU A 38 -8.95 10.01 13.52
CA LEU A 38 -8.49 10.84 12.39
C LEU A 38 -8.66 10.15 11.03
N ALA A 39 -8.50 8.82 10.99
CA ALA A 39 -8.72 8.04 9.77
C ALA A 39 -10.19 8.06 9.30
N PHE A 40 -11.14 8.00 10.25
CA PHE A 40 -12.57 8.14 9.95
C PHE A 40 -12.93 9.57 9.49
N GLY A 41 -12.32 10.60 10.08
CA GLY A 41 -12.52 11.99 9.67
C GLY A 41 -12.09 12.25 8.22
N LEU A 42 -10.89 11.80 7.83
CA LEU A 42 -10.40 11.97 6.47
C LEU A 42 -11.22 11.14 5.47
N ALA A 43 -11.53 9.88 5.76
CA ALA A 43 -12.37 9.07 4.88
C ALA A 43 -13.78 9.66 4.69
N GLY A 44 -14.36 10.24 5.74
CA GLY A 44 -15.65 10.94 5.68
C GLY A 44 -15.60 12.19 4.81
N VAL A 45 -14.57 13.03 4.96
CA VAL A 45 -14.41 14.25 4.15
C VAL A 45 -14.18 13.89 2.68
N TYR A 46 -13.25 12.98 2.37
CA TYR A 46 -12.99 12.56 0.99
C TYR A 46 -14.20 11.86 0.36
N GLY A 47 -14.91 11.01 1.12
CA GLY A 47 -16.15 10.36 0.66
C GLY A 47 -17.28 11.34 0.38
N MET A 48 -17.43 12.38 1.21
CA MET A 48 -18.46 13.39 1.06
C MET A 48 -18.14 14.35 -0.10
N SER A 49 -16.88 14.76 -0.26
CA SER A 49 -16.43 15.57 -1.40
C SER A 49 -16.61 14.82 -2.72
N PHE A 50 -16.30 13.52 -2.75
CA PHE A 50 -16.45 12.70 -3.94
C PHE A 50 -17.93 12.44 -4.27
N GLY A 51 -18.76 12.19 -3.25
CA GLY A 51 -20.21 12.05 -3.41
C GLY A 51 -20.88 13.31 -3.96
N LEU A 52 -20.45 14.49 -3.52
CA LEU A 52 -21.00 15.77 -3.97
C LEU A 52 -20.62 16.06 -5.44
N LEU A 53 -19.38 15.71 -5.83
CA LEU A 53 -18.92 15.81 -7.22
C LEU A 53 -19.75 14.93 -8.17
N ILE A 54 -20.12 13.72 -7.73
CA ILE A 54 -20.96 12.80 -8.52
C ILE A 54 -22.37 13.36 -8.70
N THR A 55 -22.95 14.00 -7.67
CA THR A 55 -24.30 14.56 -7.75
C THR A 55 -24.45 15.74 -8.70
N MET A 56 -23.35 16.43 -9.05
CA MET A 56 -23.38 17.60 -9.93
C MET A 56 -23.21 17.29 -11.42
N THR A 57 -22.96 16.03 -11.82
CA THR A 57 -22.89 15.68 -13.25
C THR A 57 -24.31 15.42 -13.83
N PRO A 58 -24.79 16.21 -14.81
CA PRO A 58 -26.20 16.21 -15.18
C PRO A 58 -26.65 15.05 -16.08
N ASN A 59 -25.73 14.31 -16.73
CA ASN A 59 -26.10 13.35 -17.79
C ASN A 59 -26.04 11.87 -17.37
N PRO A 60 -27.17 11.12 -17.36
CA PRO A 60 -27.24 9.73 -16.90
C PRO A 60 -26.51 8.74 -17.82
N VAL A 61 -26.40 8.99 -19.12
CA VAL A 61 -25.71 8.06 -20.06
C VAL A 61 -24.21 8.00 -19.77
N HIS A 62 -23.61 9.10 -19.33
CA HIS A 62 -22.20 9.14 -18.93
C HIS A 62 -21.95 8.48 -17.57
N THR A 63 -23.01 8.18 -16.79
CA THR A 63 -22.85 7.61 -15.45
C THR A 63 -22.40 6.14 -15.46
N GLN A 64 -22.70 5.38 -16.51
CA GLN A 64 -22.31 3.97 -16.56
C GLN A 64 -20.83 3.79 -16.92
N GLU A 65 -20.26 4.72 -17.69
CA GLU A 65 -18.88 4.66 -18.16
C GLU A 65 -17.88 4.99 -17.04
N TRP A 66 -18.14 6.00 -16.21
CA TRP A 66 -17.24 6.32 -15.09
C TRP A 66 -17.22 5.24 -14.01
N VAL A 67 -18.35 4.57 -13.74
CA VAL A 67 -18.41 3.47 -12.75
C VAL A 67 -17.47 2.35 -13.17
N LYS A 68 -17.46 1.99 -14.47
CA LYS A 68 -16.53 1.00 -15.01
C LYS A 68 -15.08 1.45 -14.86
N GLN A 69 -14.78 2.73 -15.14
CA GLN A 69 -13.44 3.28 -14.99
C GLN A 69 -12.95 3.27 -13.54
N VAL A 70 -13.79 3.66 -12.58
CA VAL A 70 -13.46 3.63 -11.15
C VAL A 70 -13.29 2.20 -10.64
N ALA A 71 -14.14 1.26 -11.08
CA ALA A 71 -14.00 -0.14 -10.71
C ALA A 71 -12.66 -0.73 -11.20
N VAL A 72 -12.25 -0.42 -12.44
CA VAL A 72 -10.97 -0.84 -12.99
C VAL A 72 -9.80 -0.19 -12.23
N TRP A 73 -9.88 1.12 -11.99
CA TRP A 73 -8.87 1.87 -11.24
C TRP A 73 -8.66 1.26 -9.84
N LEU A 74 -9.75 1.05 -9.11
CA LEU A 74 -9.74 0.50 -7.76
C LEU A 74 -9.27 -0.96 -7.74
N GLY A 75 -9.66 -1.74 -8.75
CA GLY A 75 -9.16 -3.09 -8.96
C GLY A 75 -7.65 -3.13 -9.12
N ILE A 76 -7.07 -2.29 -9.97
CA ILE A 76 -5.61 -2.20 -10.16
C ILE A 76 -4.91 -1.79 -8.87
N VAL A 77 -5.40 -0.73 -8.22
CA VAL A 77 -4.81 -0.20 -6.98
C VAL A 77 -4.79 -1.25 -5.86
N ALA A 78 -5.85 -2.05 -5.74
CA ALA A 78 -5.92 -3.10 -4.72
C ALA A 78 -5.12 -4.36 -5.12
N LEU A 79 -5.22 -4.80 -6.38
CA LEU A 79 -4.61 -6.05 -6.83
C LEU A 79 -3.09 -5.96 -6.94
N LEU A 80 -2.52 -4.81 -7.28
CA LEU A 80 -1.07 -4.70 -7.51
C LEU A 80 -0.25 -4.95 -6.23
N PRO A 81 -0.55 -4.32 -5.07
CA PRO A 81 0.13 -4.65 -3.80
C PRO A 81 -0.12 -6.11 -3.37
N LEU A 82 -1.32 -6.63 -3.58
CA LEU A 82 -1.68 -8.02 -3.30
C LEU A 82 -0.86 -9.00 -4.14
N ALA A 83 -0.72 -8.73 -5.44
CA ALA A 83 0.07 -9.54 -6.36
C ALA A 83 1.55 -9.55 -5.97
N VAL A 84 2.08 -8.42 -5.51
CA VAL A 84 3.45 -8.34 -4.99
C VAL A 84 3.60 -9.16 -3.71
N TRP A 85 2.66 -9.03 -2.78
CA TRP A 85 2.67 -9.81 -1.52
C TRP A 85 2.59 -11.33 -1.75
N TYR A 86 1.72 -11.77 -2.65
CA TYR A 86 1.64 -13.18 -3.02
C TYR A 86 2.81 -13.62 -3.90
N GLY A 87 3.32 -12.74 -4.75
CA GLY A 87 4.50 -13.02 -5.57
C GLY A 87 5.72 -13.30 -4.70
N THR A 88 5.91 -12.55 -3.62
CA THR A 88 7.03 -12.77 -2.69
C THR A 88 6.87 -14.04 -1.88
N SER A 89 5.64 -14.42 -1.51
CA SER A 89 5.38 -15.65 -0.76
C SER A 89 5.68 -16.93 -1.55
N VAL A 90 5.63 -16.88 -2.88
CA VAL A 90 6.03 -18.00 -3.76
C VAL A 90 7.54 -18.25 -3.69
N TYR A 91 8.37 -17.20 -3.65
CA TYR A 91 9.82 -17.34 -3.61
C TYR A 91 10.37 -17.59 -2.19
N ARG A 92 9.73 -17.00 -1.19
CA ARG A 92 10.10 -17.13 0.23
C ARG A 92 8.83 -17.32 1.04
N PRO A 93 8.55 -18.52 1.58
CA PRO A 93 7.36 -18.72 2.38
C PRO A 93 7.41 -17.78 3.60
N PRO A 94 6.26 -17.19 3.99
CA PRO A 94 6.21 -16.34 5.18
C PRO A 94 6.59 -17.16 6.41
N PRO A 95 7.30 -16.58 7.39
CA PRO A 95 7.64 -17.28 8.63
C PRO A 95 6.35 -17.68 9.36
N GLU A 96 6.39 -18.81 10.08
CA GLU A 96 5.24 -19.34 10.81
C GLU A 96 4.97 -18.53 12.09
N TRP A 97 4.44 -17.32 11.94
CA TRP A 97 4.15 -16.37 13.02
C TRP A 97 3.45 -17.00 14.21
N LYS A 98 2.49 -17.91 13.94
CA LYS A 98 1.71 -18.59 14.96
C LYS A 98 2.55 -19.53 15.83
N LYS A 99 3.55 -20.21 15.26
CA LYS A 99 4.43 -21.10 16.04
C LYS A 99 5.35 -20.28 16.94
N TYR A 100 5.93 -19.21 16.41
CA TYR A 100 6.76 -18.30 17.20
C TYR A 100 5.99 -17.62 18.33
N SER A 101 4.78 -17.12 18.07
CA SER A 101 3.96 -16.51 19.11
C SER A 101 3.56 -17.52 20.18
N GLN A 102 3.22 -18.75 19.79
CA GLN A 102 2.90 -19.81 20.76
C GLN A 102 4.12 -20.21 21.61
N SER A 103 5.31 -20.32 21.02
CA SER A 103 6.53 -20.60 21.79
C SER A 103 6.89 -19.46 22.73
N GLU A 104 6.78 -18.20 22.29
CA GLU A 104 7.01 -17.03 23.14
C GLU A 104 6.01 -17.00 24.32
N SER A 105 4.72 -17.24 24.07
CA SER A 105 3.70 -17.27 25.13
C SER A 105 3.95 -18.39 26.14
N ARG A 106 4.33 -19.59 25.69
CA ARG A 106 4.65 -20.71 26.59
C ARG A 106 5.86 -20.43 27.47
N LEU A 107 6.91 -19.85 26.90
CA LEU A 107 8.11 -19.46 27.65
C LEU A 107 7.80 -18.36 28.65
N GLU A 108 6.96 -17.38 28.29
CA GLU A 108 6.55 -16.32 29.20
C GLU A 108 5.72 -16.85 30.38
N GLU A 109 4.82 -17.79 30.14
CA GLU A 109 4.05 -18.49 31.19
C GLU A 109 4.98 -19.25 32.14
N GLN A 110 5.94 -20.02 31.61
CA GLN A 110 6.94 -20.73 32.42
C GLN A 110 7.82 -19.77 33.25
N ILE A 111 8.20 -18.61 32.70
CA ILE A 111 8.98 -17.57 33.40
C ILE A 111 8.20 -16.98 34.59
N GLN A 112 6.87 -16.92 34.47
CA GLN A 112 5.99 -16.41 35.53
C GLN A 112 5.77 -17.44 36.64
N GLU A 113 5.62 -18.72 36.28
CA GLU A 113 5.38 -19.81 37.24
C GLU A 113 6.64 -20.25 38.00
N THR A 114 7.81 -20.12 37.38
CA THR A 114 9.09 -20.58 37.97
C THR A 114 9.56 -19.64 39.09
N GLN A 115 9.69 -20.17 40.31
CA GLN A 115 10.24 -19.44 41.46
C GLN A 115 11.77 -19.47 41.52
N ASP A 116 12.41 -20.50 40.96
CA ASP A 116 13.87 -20.59 40.94
C ASP A 116 14.49 -19.56 40.00
N LYS A 117 15.44 -18.78 40.53
CA LYS A 117 16.09 -17.70 39.77
C LYS A 117 16.98 -18.24 38.66
N ALA A 118 17.69 -19.35 38.90
CA ALA A 118 18.59 -19.92 37.91
C ALA A 118 17.82 -20.53 36.72
N GLU A 119 16.70 -21.19 36.98
CA GLU A 119 15.79 -21.68 35.94
C GLU A 119 15.12 -20.54 35.15
N LYS A 120 14.69 -19.47 35.83
CA LYS A 120 14.14 -18.28 35.18
C LYS A 120 15.11 -17.62 34.20
N ASP A 121 16.39 -17.54 34.56
CA ASP A 121 17.42 -16.98 33.67
C ASP A 121 17.66 -17.87 32.45
N LYS A 122 17.56 -19.20 32.58
CA LYS A 122 17.60 -20.12 31.42
C LYS A 122 16.42 -19.91 30.48
N LEU A 123 15.21 -19.80 31.00
CA LEU A 123 14.01 -19.56 30.20
C LEU A 123 14.06 -18.22 29.45
N ARG A 124 14.60 -17.17 30.09
CA ARG A 124 14.84 -15.87 29.43
C ARG A 124 15.80 -16.02 28.25
N SER A 125 16.91 -16.74 28.44
CA SER A 125 17.87 -16.99 27.36
C SER A 125 17.26 -17.78 26.19
N GLU A 126 16.36 -18.73 26.49
CA GLU A 126 15.65 -19.49 25.46
C GLU A 126 14.64 -18.64 24.70
N ARG A 127 13.88 -17.79 25.41
CA ARG A 127 12.97 -16.81 24.81
C ARG A 127 13.72 -15.86 23.90
N ASP A 128 14.86 -15.33 24.35
CA ASP A 128 15.67 -14.42 23.56
C ASP A 128 16.20 -15.14 22.30
N ARG A 129 16.63 -16.41 22.41
CA ARG A 129 17.02 -17.23 21.25
C ARG A 129 15.86 -17.48 20.26
N VAL A 130 14.65 -17.70 20.76
CA VAL A 130 13.45 -17.88 19.91
C VAL A 130 13.11 -16.58 19.19
N ARG A 131 13.20 -15.45 19.90
CA ARG A 131 12.99 -14.12 19.34
C ARG A 131 14.03 -13.79 18.26
N ASP A 132 15.30 -14.07 18.49
CA ASP A 132 16.36 -13.83 17.51
C ASP A 132 16.12 -14.63 16.22
N LYS A 133 15.75 -15.92 16.35
CA LYS A 133 15.41 -16.77 15.20
C LYS A 133 14.20 -16.24 14.42
N ARG A 134 13.20 -15.73 15.13
CA ARG A 134 12.02 -15.10 14.53
C ARG A 134 12.44 -13.84 13.78
N GLU A 135 13.18 -12.95 14.43
CA GLU A 135 13.64 -11.69 13.83
C GLU A 135 14.53 -11.91 12.60
N GLU A 136 15.36 -12.95 12.60
CA GLU A 136 16.16 -13.36 11.44
C GLU A 136 15.29 -13.86 10.27
N ALA A 137 14.34 -14.75 10.54
CA ALA A 137 13.42 -15.26 9.52
C ALA A 137 12.57 -14.13 8.91
N GLU A 138 12.09 -13.20 9.74
CA GLU A 138 11.40 -11.98 9.30
C GLU A 138 12.29 -11.10 8.43
N ARG A 139 13.55 -10.90 8.83
CA ARG A 139 14.52 -10.06 8.10
C ARG A 139 14.71 -10.57 6.67
N VAL A 140 14.87 -11.88 6.50
CA VAL A 140 15.05 -12.49 5.18
C VAL A 140 13.80 -12.33 4.31
N PHE A 141 12.61 -12.55 4.89
CA PHE A 141 11.34 -12.40 4.19
C PHE A 141 11.08 -10.95 3.74
N TYR A 142 11.19 -9.98 4.65
CA TYR A 142 10.94 -8.58 4.32
C TYR A 142 11.98 -8.00 3.35
N HIS A 143 13.25 -8.45 3.43
CA HIS A 143 14.27 -8.06 2.46
C HIS A 143 13.92 -8.56 1.05
N ALA A 144 13.47 -9.81 0.91
CA ALA A 144 13.00 -10.33 -0.37
C ALA A 144 11.76 -9.57 -0.85
N MET A 145 10.84 -9.20 0.06
CA MET A 145 9.67 -8.43 -0.29
C MET A 145 10.00 -7.04 -0.81
N PHE A 146 10.97 -6.34 -0.20
CA PHE A 146 11.46 -5.05 -0.68
C PHE A 146 12.02 -5.17 -2.11
N TRP A 147 12.86 -6.18 -2.36
CA TRP A 147 13.49 -6.39 -3.67
C TRP A 147 12.52 -6.72 -4.79
N VAL A 148 11.36 -7.30 -4.50
CA VAL A 148 10.31 -7.56 -5.50
C VAL A 148 9.37 -6.36 -5.61
N ALA A 149 8.93 -5.79 -4.48
CA ALA A 149 7.97 -4.69 -4.44
C ALA A 149 8.53 -3.42 -5.09
N TYR A 150 9.80 -3.11 -4.86
CA TYR A 150 10.43 -1.90 -5.35
C TYR A 150 10.45 -1.82 -6.89
N PRO A 151 11.02 -2.78 -7.64
CA PRO A 151 11.01 -2.74 -9.10
C PRO A 151 9.60 -2.87 -9.67
N VAL A 152 8.72 -3.70 -9.07
CA VAL A 152 7.35 -3.85 -9.56
C VAL A 152 6.55 -2.56 -9.40
N GLY A 153 6.66 -1.89 -8.26
CA GLY A 153 6.03 -0.59 -8.02
C GLY A 153 6.56 0.48 -8.97
N LEU A 154 7.87 0.52 -9.19
CA LEU A 154 8.51 1.45 -10.13
C LEU A 154 8.03 1.21 -11.57
N LEU A 155 7.99 -0.05 -12.02
CA LEU A 155 7.45 -0.44 -13.31
C LEU A 155 5.97 -0.06 -13.43
N GLY A 156 5.18 -0.22 -12.36
CA GLY A 156 3.78 0.22 -12.31
C GLY A 156 3.64 1.73 -12.55
N VAL A 157 4.50 2.55 -11.96
CA VAL A 157 4.49 4.00 -12.19
C VAL A 157 4.89 4.34 -13.64
N VAL A 158 5.95 3.73 -14.15
CA VAL A 158 6.44 3.96 -15.51
C VAL A 158 5.38 3.55 -16.53
N VAL A 159 4.92 2.29 -16.50
CA VAL A 159 3.93 1.77 -17.44
C VAL A 159 2.62 2.54 -17.33
N GLY A 160 2.20 2.92 -16.12
CA GLY A 160 1.01 3.74 -15.89
C GLY A 160 1.07 5.10 -16.58
N THR A 161 2.26 5.72 -16.61
CA THR A 161 2.47 7.03 -17.24
C THR A 161 2.29 7.00 -18.76
N PHE A 162 2.63 5.87 -19.38
CA PHE A 162 2.56 5.69 -20.84
C PHE A 162 1.23 5.11 -21.34
N PHE A 163 0.35 4.66 -20.44
CA PHE A 163 -0.88 4.02 -20.85
C PHE A 163 -1.88 5.06 -21.42
N PRO A 164 -2.43 4.85 -22.64
CA PRO A 164 -3.33 5.81 -23.27
C PRO A 164 -4.71 5.87 -22.60
N VAL A 165 -5.10 4.82 -21.89
CA VAL A 165 -6.39 4.75 -21.19
C VAL A 165 -6.27 5.43 -19.84
N GLN A 166 -6.91 6.60 -19.69
CA GLN A 166 -6.80 7.46 -18.50
C GLN A 166 -7.09 6.72 -17.17
N ALA A 167 -8.08 5.82 -17.16
CA ALA A 167 -8.44 5.04 -15.96
C ALA A 167 -7.37 4.00 -15.58
N VAL A 168 -6.81 3.31 -16.57
CA VAL A 168 -5.77 2.28 -16.35
C VAL A 168 -4.46 2.94 -16.00
N GLY A 169 -4.07 4.01 -16.70
CA GLY A 169 -2.83 4.74 -16.44
C GLY A 169 -2.78 5.32 -15.03
N SER A 170 -3.84 6.05 -14.63
CA SER A 170 -3.93 6.58 -13.26
C SER A 170 -3.99 5.47 -12.20
N GLY A 171 -4.65 4.34 -12.49
CA GLY A 171 -4.70 3.19 -11.58
C GLY A 171 -3.34 2.53 -11.39
N LEU A 172 -2.58 2.34 -12.47
CA LEU A 172 -1.22 1.79 -12.41
C LEU A 172 -0.27 2.75 -11.70
N MET A 173 -0.37 4.07 -11.94
CA MET A 173 0.47 5.06 -11.26
C MET A 173 0.22 5.07 -9.75
N PHE A 174 -1.05 5.14 -9.33
CA PHE A 174 -1.41 5.11 -7.91
C PHE A 174 -1.10 3.75 -7.27
N GLY A 175 -1.40 2.64 -7.95
CA GLY A 175 -1.10 1.29 -7.47
C GLY A 175 0.41 1.05 -7.33
N GLY A 176 1.21 1.53 -8.30
CA GLY A 176 2.66 1.51 -8.25
C GLY A 176 3.23 2.33 -7.11
N LEU A 177 2.70 3.55 -6.90
CA LEU A 177 3.06 4.41 -5.76
C LEU A 177 2.73 3.75 -4.41
N ILE A 178 1.53 3.19 -4.26
CA ILE A 178 1.14 2.47 -3.04
C ILE A 178 2.02 1.25 -2.83
N CYS A 179 2.36 0.51 -3.89
CA CYS A 179 3.26 -0.64 -3.81
C CYS A 179 4.67 -0.23 -3.37
N LEU A 180 5.23 0.86 -3.93
CA LEU A 180 6.51 1.44 -3.50
C LEU A 180 6.45 1.86 -2.03
N ALA A 181 5.42 2.61 -1.64
CA ALA A 181 5.24 3.07 -0.26
C ALA A 181 5.13 1.90 0.71
N THR A 182 4.37 0.85 0.35
CA THR A 182 4.19 -0.36 1.15
C THR A 182 5.51 -1.12 1.29
N GLY A 183 6.23 -1.33 0.19
CA GLY A 183 7.52 -2.02 0.19
C GLY A 183 8.55 -1.29 1.04
N CYS A 184 8.63 0.04 0.89
CA CYS A 184 9.50 0.89 1.71
C CYS A 184 9.09 0.85 3.18
N TYR A 185 7.81 1.02 3.51
CA TYR A 185 7.33 1.07 4.88
C TYR A 185 7.50 -0.26 5.61
N ALA A 186 7.19 -1.39 4.96
CA ALA A 186 7.26 -2.70 5.58
C ALA A 186 8.70 -3.13 5.93
N TYR A 187 9.70 -2.67 5.17
CA TYR A 187 11.10 -2.93 5.46
C TYR A 187 11.81 -1.77 6.18
N TRP A 188 11.14 -0.62 6.32
CA TRP A 188 11.74 0.64 6.79
C TRP A 188 12.52 0.46 8.09
N ASP A 189 11.90 -0.14 9.11
CA ASP A 189 12.48 -0.23 10.46
C ASP A 189 13.77 -1.07 10.51
N ARG A 190 13.90 -2.04 9.61
CA ARG A 190 15.00 -3.04 9.59
C ARG A 190 16.09 -2.69 8.58
N MET A 191 15.89 -1.68 7.73
CA MET A 191 16.80 -1.32 6.64
C MET A 191 17.95 -0.44 7.14
N ASP A 192 19.14 -0.53 6.53
CA ASP A 192 20.25 0.40 6.82
C ASP A 192 19.84 1.84 6.46
N SER A 193 20.26 2.82 7.26
CA SER A 193 19.99 4.25 7.04
C SER A 193 20.33 4.69 5.62
N TRP A 194 21.40 4.15 5.03
CA TRP A 194 21.82 4.49 3.68
C TRP A 194 20.82 4.03 2.60
N LEU A 195 20.29 2.81 2.73
CA LEU A 195 19.32 2.25 1.79
C LEU A 195 17.94 2.94 1.88
N ARG A 196 17.53 3.35 3.09
CA ARG A 196 16.31 4.15 3.30
C ARG A 196 16.39 5.46 2.52
N PHE A 197 17.52 6.16 2.65
CA PHE A 197 17.74 7.42 1.94
C PHE A 197 17.84 7.19 0.43
N GLY A 198 18.62 6.20 -0.01
CA GLY A 198 18.81 5.91 -1.43
C GLY A 198 17.51 5.54 -2.15
N SER A 199 16.68 4.68 -1.55
CA SER A 199 15.40 4.27 -2.15
C SER A 199 14.41 5.43 -2.33
N LEU A 200 14.36 6.36 -1.36
CA LEU A 200 13.56 7.59 -1.43
C LEU A 200 14.07 8.54 -2.52
N VAL A 201 15.40 8.75 -2.59
CA VAL A 201 16.01 9.61 -3.61
C VAL A 201 15.73 9.07 -5.01
N VAL A 202 15.90 7.75 -5.22
CA VAL A 202 15.62 7.13 -6.53
C VAL A 202 14.13 7.26 -6.89
N ALA A 203 13.22 6.97 -5.95
CA ALA A 203 11.79 7.13 -6.20
C ALA A 203 11.43 8.58 -6.54
N LEU A 204 12.00 9.55 -5.82
CA LEU A 204 11.81 10.98 -6.07
C LEU A 204 12.35 11.39 -7.45
N VAL A 205 13.57 10.98 -7.80
CA VAL A 205 14.19 11.28 -9.10
C VAL A 205 13.35 10.73 -10.24
N VAL A 206 12.84 9.49 -10.12
CA VAL A 206 11.97 8.91 -11.16
C VAL A 206 10.65 9.68 -11.27
N LEU A 207 10.03 10.06 -10.16
CA LEU A 207 8.81 10.88 -10.19
C LEU A 207 9.04 12.26 -10.81
N LEU A 208 10.16 12.91 -10.48
CA LEU A 208 10.53 14.20 -11.08
C LEU A 208 10.85 14.08 -12.57
N ALA A 209 11.55 13.03 -12.98
CA ALA A 209 11.84 12.77 -14.39
C ALA A 209 10.56 12.52 -15.20
N LEU A 210 9.65 11.69 -14.69
CA LEU A 210 8.36 11.44 -15.34
C LEU A 210 7.50 12.70 -15.38
N GLY A 211 7.45 13.46 -14.28
CA GLY A 211 6.71 14.72 -14.23
C GLY A 211 7.24 15.75 -15.22
N THR A 212 8.54 16.03 -15.20
CA THR A 212 9.16 17.01 -16.11
C THR A 212 9.06 16.59 -17.57
N TRP A 213 9.18 15.30 -17.88
CA TRP A 213 9.07 14.83 -19.26
C TRP A 213 7.63 14.88 -19.77
N ARG A 214 6.64 14.50 -18.94
CA ARG A 214 5.22 14.53 -19.31
C ARG A 214 4.65 15.94 -19.45
N PHE A 215 5.16 16.88 -18.66
CA PHE A 215 4.70 18.28 -18.61
C PHE A 215 5.64 19.26 -19.32
N ARG A 216 6.64 18.79 -20.08
CA ARG A 216 7.49 19.68 -20.86
C ARG A 216 6.60 20.46 -21.85
N PRO A 217 6.44 21.79 -21.69
CA PRO A 217 5.68 22.57 -22.64
C PRO A 217 6.40 22.47 -23.98
N MET A 218 5.69 22.06 -25.04
CA MET A 218 6.26 22.14 -26.38
C MET A 218 6.69 23.60 -26.62
N PRO A 219 7.96 23.85 -27.01
CA PRO A 219 8.43 25.20 -27.23
C PRO A 219 7.55 25.86 -28.29
N LEU A 220 6.98 27.01 -27.94
CA LEU A 220 6.03 27.83 -28.71
C LEU A 220 6.58 28.36 -30.07
N HIS A 221 7.70 27.84 -30.57
CA HIS A 221 8.47 28.39 -31.71
C HIS A 221 7.88 28.08 -33.09
N ALA A 222 6.64 27.61 -33.20
CA ALA A 222 6.01 27.29 -34.50
C ALA A 222 4.78 28.17 -34.83
N ARG A 223 4.56 29.29 -34.13
CA ARG A 223 3.37 30.14 -34.34
C ARG A 223 3.61 31.49 -35.02
N THR A 224 4.84 31.84 -35.39
CA THR A 224 5.18 33.16 -35.95
C THR A 224 5.67 33.12 -37.41
N LEU A 225 5.40 32.04 -38.16
CA LEU A 225 5.74 31.95 -39.59
C LEU A 225 4.49 31.84 -40.50
N VAL A 226 3.33 32.33 -40.04
CA VAL A 226 2.08 32.36 -40.82
C VAL A 226 1.42 33.74 -40.80
N GLU A 227 2.17 34.80 -40.48
CA GLU A 227 1.75 36.19 -40.75
C GLU A 227 2.71 36.87 -41.73
#